data_AF-A0A1H6TYR9-F1
#
_entry.id   AF-A0A1H6TYR9-F1
#
_cell.length_a   1.000
_cell.length_b   1.000
_cell.length_c   1.000
_cell.angle_alpha   90.00
_cell.angle_beta   90.00
_cell.angle_gamma   90.00
#
_symmetry.space_group_name_H-M   'P 1'
#
loop_
_entity.id
_entity.type
_entity.pdbx_description
1 polymer ?
#
loop_
_entity_poly.entity_id
_entity_poly.type
_entity_poly.pdbx_seq_one_letter_code
_entity_poly.pdbx_strand_id
1 'polypeptide(L)'
;MFNVTVKAEFIFLAPPFIKLVWFLFVQTSYTLQEFQYFYPLSALNIFQANTLEPWLIYPLQVLNIFEIIYWVVLAYLLTKELPELDMNRSMTVVMASYGTGLVIWVAFVMFLTLTYT
;
A
#
# COMPACT_ATOMS: atom_id res chain seq x y z
N MET A 1 1.44 16.07 14.89
CA MET A 1 0.58 15.44 13.84
C MET A 1 1.17 15.46 12.43
N PHE A 2 1.24 16.60 11.72
CA PHE A 2 1.76 16.63 10.34
C PHE A 2 3.15 16.01 10.19
N ASN A 3 4.08 16.36 11.09
CA ASN A 3 5.44 15.80 11.10
C ASN A 3 5.48 14.26 11.27
N VAL A 4 4.52 13.69 12.00
CA VAL A 4 4.43 12.25 12.19
C VAL A 4 3.94 11.56 10.93
N THR A 5 2.89 12.09 10.30
CA THR A 5 2.40 11.57 9.03
C THR A 5 3.48 11.62 7.95
N VAL A 6 4.19 12.76 7.82
CA VAL A 6 5.29 12.90 6.85
C VAL A 6 6.40 11.89 7.09
N LYS A 7 6.76 11.59 8.35
CA LYS A 7 7.77 10.56 8.65
C LYS A 7 7.30 9.15 8.27
N ALA A 8 6.04 8.82 8.50
CA ALA A 8 5.49 7.52 8.14
C ALA A 8 5.38 7.34 6.62
N GLU A 9 5.05 8.40 5.87
CA GLU A 9 4.96 8.40 4.39
C GLU A 9 6.26 7.96 3.71
N PHE A 10 7.43 8.13 4.34
CA PHE A 10 8.70 7.62 3.79
C PHE A 10 8.70 6.11 3.53
N ILE A 11 7.83 5.34 4.20
CA ILE A 11 7.67 3.90 3.97
C ILE A 11 7.23 3.62 2.53
N PHE A 12 6.39 4.49 1.96
CA PHE A 12 5.91 4.33 0.58
C PHE A 12 6.95 4.67 -0.49
N LEU A 13 8.14 5.16 -0.11
CA LEU A 13 9.28 5.27 -1.04
C LEU A 13 9.98 3.92 -1.26
N ALA A 14 9.84 2.95 -0.33
CA ALA A 14 10.49 1.66 -0.45
C ALA A 14 9.96 0.81 -1.63
N PRO A 15 8.64 0.62 -1.84
CA PRO A 15 8.14 -0.13 -3.00
C PRO A 15 8.63 0.40 -4.36
N PRO A 16 8.51 1.70 -4.71
CA PRO A 16 8.99 2.20 -6.00
C PRO A 16 10.50 2.10 -6.12
N PHE A 17 11.26 2.28 -5.03
CA PHE A 17 12.70 2.05 -5.03
C PHE A 17 13.07 0.59 -5.34
N ILE A 18 12.41 -0.37 -4.69
CA ILE A 18 12.63 -1.80 -4.94
C ILE A 18 12.25 -2.16 -6.36
N LYS A 19 11.12 -1.65 -6.86
CA LYS A 19 10.69 -1.82 -8.26
C LYS A 19 11.73 -1.30 -9.24
N LEU A 20 12.28 -0.12 -8.99
CA LEU A 20 13.35 0.46 -9.81
C LEU A 20 14.61 -0.43 -9.80
N VAL A 21 15.08 -0.85 -8.62
CA VAL A 21 16.25 -1.73 -8.50
C VAL A 21 16.02 -3.06 -9.22
N TRP A 22 14.82 -3.64 -9.10
CA TRP A 22 14.48 -4.91 -9.74
C TRP A 22 14.59 -4.84 -11.26
N PHE A 23 13.98 -3.83 -11.89
CA PHE A 23 13.99 -3.71 -13.35
C PHE A 23 15.30 -3.13 -13.92
N LEU A 24 16.13 -2.47 -13.11
CA LEU A 24 17.46 -2.04 -13.52
C LEU A 24 18.51 -3.15 -13.47
N PHE A 25 18.42 -4.10 -12.52
CA PHE A 25 19.50 -5.05 -12.26
C PHE A 25 19.11 -6.52 -12.33
N VAL A 26 17.83 -6.88 -12.13
CA VAL A 26 17.38 -8.27 -12.05
C VAL A 26 16.64 -8.68 -13.31
N GLN A 27 15.60 -7.94 -13.68
CA GLN A 27 14.80 -8.19 -14.88
C GLN A 27 14.95 -6.99 -15.83
N THR A 28 16.04 -6.95 -16.59
CA THR A 28 16.36 -5.84 -17.50
C THR A 28 15.59 -5.87 -18.82
N SER A 29 15.04 -7.03 -19.18
CA SER A 29 14.13 -7.20 -20.32
C SER A 29 12.73 -7.46 -19.79
N TYR A 30 11.85 -6.48 -19.92
CA TYR A 30 10.48 -6.54 -19.44
C TYR A 30 9.53 -5.81 -20.39
N THR A 31 8.28 -6.25 -20.39
CA THR A 31 7.17 -5.60 -21.10
C THR A 31 6.53 -4.52 -20.23
N LEU A 32 5.76 -3.61 -20.85
CA LEU A 32 5.00 -2.59 -20.12
C LEU A 32 4.01 -3.24 -19.12
N GLN A 33 3.44 -4.39 -19.48
CA GLN A 33 2.50 -5.12 -18.64
C GLN A 33 3.16 -5.70 -17.39
N GLU A 34 4.33 -6.34 -17.53
CA GLU A 34 5.10 -6.84 -16.39
C GLU A 34 5.54 -5.71 -15.46
N PHE A 35 5.97 -4.58 -16.04
CA PHE A 35 6.26 -3.39 -15.25
C PHE A 35 5.03 -2.89 -14.51
N GLN A 36 3.86 -2.81 -15.15
CA GLN A 36 2.64 -2.31 -14.53
C GLN A 36 2.16 -3.21 -13.39
N TYR A 37 2.23 -4.53 -13.54
CA TYR A 37 1.71 -5.47 -12.54
C TYR A 37 2.70 -5.88 -11.45
N PHE A 38 3.97 -5.54 -11.58
CA PHE A 38 4.93 -5.77 -10.51
C PHE A 38 4.77 -4.75 -9.36
N TYR A 39 4.28 -5.23 -8.22
CA TYR A 39 4.18 -4.48 -6.96
C TYR A 39 4.93 -5.25 -5.87
N PRO A 40 6.12 -4.79 -5.44
CA PRO A 40 6.95 -5.52 -4.49
C PRO A 40 6.21 -5.91 -3.21
N LEU A 41 6.36 -7.18 -2.78
CA LEU A 41 5.77 -7.71 -1.54
C LEU A 41 4.26 -7.50 -1.42
N SER A 42 3.57 -7.44 -2.55
CA SER A 42 2.12 -7.35 -2.64
C SER A 42 1.48 -8.71 -2.84
N ALA A 43 0.25 -8.87 -2.35
CA ALA A 43 -0.57 -10.07 -2.58
C ALA A 43 -0.77 -10.36 -4.08
N LEU A 44 -0.75 -9.32 -4.92
CA LEU A 44 -0.83 -9.46 -6.38
C LEU A 44 0.22 -10.43 -6.94
N ASN A 45 1.44 -10.46 -6.39
CA ASN A 45 2.51 -11.32 -6.90
C ASN A 45 2.31 -12.82 -6.61
N ILE A 46 1.36 -13.17 -5.74
CA ILE A 46 1.00 -14.57 -5.44
C ILE A 46 0.14 -15.15 -6.58
N PHE A 47 -0.56 -14.28 -7.29
CA PHE A 47 -1.44 -14.65 -8.39
C PHE A 47 -0.78 -14.38 -9.74
N GLN A 48 -1.21 -15.11 -10.76
CA GLN A 48 -0.86 -14.75 -12.13
C GLN A 48 -1.73 -13.57 -12.53
N ALA A 49 -1.14 -12.37 -12.65
CA ALA A 49 -1.90 -11.14 -12.95
C ALA A 49 -2.78 -11.27 -14.20
N ASN A 50 -2.37 -12.09 -15.18
CA ASN A 50 -3.08 -12.31 -16.44
C ASN A 50 -4.35 -13.16 -16.31
N THR A 51 -4.58 -13.80 -15.16
CA THR A 51 -5.78 -14.60 -14.90
C THR A 51 -6.75 -13.90 -13.95
N LEU A 52 -6.41 -12.70 -13.48
CA LEU A 52 -7.25 -11.92 -12.57
C LEU A 52 -8.14 -10.97 -13.34
N GLU A 53 -9.36 -10.80 -12.84
CA GLU A 53 -10.24 -9.74 -13.30
C GLU A 53 -9.61 -8.36 -13.03
N PRO A 54 -9.74 -7.38 -13.95
CA PRO A 54 -9.07 -6.07 -13.82
C PRO A 54 -9.36 -5.35 -12.50
N TRP A 55 -10.58 -5.47 -11.98
CA TRP A 55 -11.01 -4.83 -10.74
C TRP A 55 -10.35 -5.42 -9.48
N LEU A 56 -9.83 -6.65 -9.53
CA LEU A 56 -9.12 -7.28 -8.41
C LEU A 56 -7.65 -6.86 -8.32
N ILE A 57 -7.09 -6.31 -9.40
CA ILE A 57 -5.69 -5.98 -9.48
C ILE A 57 -5.32 -4.91 -8.43
N TYR A 58 -6.07 -3.80 -8.38
CA TYR A 58 -5.78 -2.70 -7.45
C TYR A 58 -5.88 -3.08 -5.96
N PRO A 59 -6.95 -3.76 -5.49
CA PRO A 59 -7.02 -4.26 -4.11
C PRO A 59 -5.82 -5.13 -3.73
N LEU A 60 -5.39 -6.02 -4.64
CA LEU A 60 -4.25 -6.90 -4.40
C LEU A 60 -2.88 -6.18 -4.43
N GLN A 61 -2.80 -5.00 -5.06
CA GLN A 61 -1.64 -4.09 -5.01
C GLN A 61 -1.56 -3.33 -3.68
N VAL A 62 -2.70 -2.88 -3.19
CA VAL A 62 -2.80 -2.18 -1.89
C VAL A 62 -2.50 -3.13 -0.74
N LEU A 63 -2.89 -4.40 -0.85
CA LEU A 63 -2.53 -5.44 0.11
C LEU A 63 -1.05 -5.84 -0.04
N ASN A 64 -0.17 -5.01 0.52
CA ASN A 64 1.27 -5.24 0.56
C ASN A 64 1.85 -5.06 1.96
N ILE A 65 3.06 -5.57 2.18
CA ILE A 65 3.71 -5.51 3.50
C ILE A 65 4.02 -4.07 3.93
N PHE A 66 4.31 -3.16 3.00
CA PHE A 66 4.63 -1.76 3.32
C PHE A 66 3.43 -1.01 3.89
N GLU A 67 2.22 -1.33 3.43
CA GLU A 67 0.97 -0.80 3.99
C GLU A 67 0.80 -1.19 5.47
N ILE A 68 1.08 -2.46 5.80
CA ILE A 68 1.02 -2.94 7.19
C ILE A 68 2.08 -2.26 8.05
N ILE A 69 3.31 -2.13 7.54
CA ILE A 69 4.39 -1.42 8.23
C ILE A 69 3.99 0.04 8.46
N TYR A 70 3.36 0.68 7.46
CA TYR A 70 2.87 2.05 7.56
C TYR A 70 1.85 2.20 8.69
N TRP A 71 0.86 1.32 8.81
CA TRP A 71 -0.11 1.39 9.92
C TRP A 71 0.56 1.27 11.28
N VAL A 72 1.50 0.32 11.43
CA VAL A 72 2.22 0.10 12.68
C VAL A 72 3.12 1.28 13.04
N VAL A 73 3.87 1.83 12.08
CA VAL A 73 4.76 2.97 12.30
C VAL A 73 3.95 4.23 12.60
N LEU A 74 2.85 4.47 11.89
CA LEU A 74 1.96 5.60 12.14
C LEU A 74 1.34 5.53 13.55
N ALA A 75 0.84 4.35 13.93
CA ALA A 75 0.31 4.13 15.28
C ALA A 75 1.39 4.33 16.35
N TYR A 76 2.60 3.80 16.14
CA TYR A 76 3.72 3.99 17.05
C TYR A 76 4.09 5.48 17.21
N LEU A 77 4.23 6.20 16.10
CA LEU A 77 4.55 7.63 16.15
C LEU A 77 3.43 8.46 16.80
N LEU A 78 2.17 8.04 16.65
CA LEU A 78 1.04 8.66 17.34
C LEU A 78 1.16 8.54 18.86
N THR A 79 1.59 7.38 19.40
CA THR A 79 1.87 7.23 20.84
C THR A 79 2.96 8.19 21.35
N LYS A 80 3.86 8.65 20.48
CA LYS A 80 4.94 9.57 20.83
C LYS A 80 4.49 11.03 20.85
N GLU A 81 3.51 11.38 20.02
CA GLU A 81 2.94 12.72 19.98
C GLU A 81 1.80 12.92 20.98
N LEU A 82 1.04 11.85 21.27
CA LEU A 82 -0.09 11.84 22.20
C LEU A 82 0.18 10.83 23.31
N PRO A 83 0.82 11.24 24.42
CA PRO A 83 1.20 10.35 25.52
C PRO A 83 0.02 9.63 26.17
N GLU A 84 -1.20 10.14 26.03
CA GLU A 84 -2.44 9.54 26.52
C GLU A 84 -2.91 8.33 25.69
N LEU A 85 -2.35 8.13 24.49
CA LEU A 85 -2.66 7.01 23.63
C LEU A 85 -1.61 5.90 23.78
N ASP A 86 -2.05 4.73 24.21
CA ASP A 86 -1.26 3.51 24.09
C ASP A 86 -1.27 2.99 22.64
N MET A 87 -0.46 1.96 22.35
CA MET A 87 -0.34 1.41 21.00
C MET A 87 -1.68 0.88 20.47
N ASN A 88 -2.50 0.25 21.33
CA ASN A 88 -3.79 -0.30 20.95
C ASN A 88 -4.76 0.81 20.53
N ARG A 89 -4.91 1.85 21.35
CA ARG A 89 -5.76 3.01 21.02
C ARG A 89 -5.23 3.75 19.80
N SER A 90 -3.91 3.89 19.68
CA SER A 90 -3.29 4.52 18.50
C SER A 90 -3.58 3.75 17.23
N MET A 91 -3.49 2.41 17.26
CA MET A 91 -3.85 1.56 16.14
C MET A 91 -5.35 1.67 15.82
N THR A 92 -6.23 1.74 16.82
CA THR A 92 -7.66 2.00 16.60
C THR A 92 -7.89 3.32 15.88
N VAL A 93 -7.19 4.39 16.27
CA VAL A 93 -7.28 5.70 15.60
C VAL A 93 -6.82 5.59 14.14
N VAL A 94 -5.68 4.93 13.88
CA VAL A 94 -5.17 4.73 12.50
C VAL A 94 -6.16 3.94 11.64
N MET A 95 -6.67 2.82 12.15
CA MET A 95 -7.62 2.00 11.38
C MET A 95 -8.95 2.72 11.15
N ALA A 96 -9.48 3.41 12.16
CA ALA A 96 -10.75 4.13 12.05
C ALA A 96 -10.68 5.32 11.08
N SER A 97 -9.52 5.99 10.99
CA SER A 97 -9.31 7.14 10.11
C SER A 97 -8.75 6.73 8.75
N TYR A 98 -7.46 6.41 8.69
CA TYR A 98 -6.75 6.04 7.47
C TYR A 98 -7.27 4.72 6.90
N GLY A 99 -7.43 3.69 7.73
CA GLY A 99 -7.89 2.36 7.27
C GLY A 99 -9.27 2.42 6.62
N THR A 100 -10.24 3.09 7.24
CA THR A 100 -11.57 3.32 6.65
C THR A 100 -11.49 4.10 5.34
N GLY A 101 -10.67 5.16 5.30
CA GLY A 101 -10.45 5.93 4.07
C GLY A 101 -9.88 5.08 2.94
N LEU A 102 -8.91 4.21 3.26
CA LEU A 102 -8.30 3.28 2.31
C LEU A 102 -9.34 2.29 1.76
N VAL A 103 -10.21 1.73 2.60
CA VAL A 103 -11.27 0.81 2.15
C VAL A 103 -12.23 1.50 1.19
N ILE A 104 -12.68 2.71 1.53
CA ILE A 104 -13.57 3.50 0.66
C ILE A 104 -12.87 3.80 -0.67
N TRP A 105 -11.60 4.19 -0.63
CA TRP A 105 -10.80 4.49 -1.82
C TRP A 105 -10.62 3.25 -2.71
N VAL A 106 -10.29 2.10 -2.13
CA VAL A 106 -10.17 0.84 -2.87
C VAL A 106 -11.49 0.47 -3.53
N ALA A 107 -12.60 0.52 -2.80
CA ALA A 107 -13.93 0.23 -3.36
C ALA A 107 -14.29 1.20 -4.51
N PHE A 108 -13.95 2.48 -4.37
CA PHE A 108 -14.14 3.47 -5.41
C PHE A 108 -13.32 3.15 -6.67
N VAL A 109 -12.04 2.83 -6.54
CA VAL A 109 -11.19 2.45 -7.68
C VAL A 109 -11.71 1.18 -8.34
N MET A 110 -12.10 0.15 -7.57
CA MET A 110 -12.71 -1.07 -8.11
C MET A 110 -13.96 -0.76 -8.96
N PHE A 111 -14.84 0.11 -8.45
CA PHE A 111 -16.04 0.54 -9.16
C PHE A 111 -15.71 1.25 -10.48
N LEU A 112 -14.75 2.18 -10.46
CA LEU A 112 -14.30 2.85 -11.68
C LEU A 112 -13.71 1.85 -12.69
N THR A 113 -12.89 0.92 -12.24
CA THR A 113 -12.31 -0.12 -13.11
C THR A 113 -13.39 -0.97 -13.77
N LEU A 114 -14.42 -1.39 -13.03
CA LEU A 114 -15.56 -2.13 -13.58
C LEU A 114 -16.39 -1.32 -14.58
N THR A 115 -16.44 0.01 -14.42
CA THR A 115 -17.30 0.88 -15.24
C THR A 115 -16.62 1.31 -16.54
N TYR A 116 -15.30 1.47 -16.53
CA TYR A 116 -14.54 2.08 -17.62
C TYR A 116 -13.51 1.16 -18.28
N THR A 117 -13.44 -0.12 -17.88
CA THR A 117 -12.65 -1.17 -18.54
C THR A 117 -13.60 -2.18 -19.16
#